data_AF-A0A838P7I2-F1
#
_entry.id   AF-A0A838P7I2-F1
#
_cell.length_a   1.000
_cell.length_b   1.000
_cell.length_c   1.000
_cell.angle_alpha   90.00
_cell.angle_beta   90.00
_cell.angle_gamma   90.00
#
_symmetry.space_group_name_H-M   'P 1'
#
loop_
_entity.id
_entity.type
_entity.pdbx_description
1 polymer ?
#
loop_
_entity_poly.entity_id
_entity_poly.type
_entity_poly.pdbx_seq_one_letter_code
_entity_poly.pdbx_strand_id
1 'polypeptide(L)'
;FICWPLQPEGTPEMSDYEKTDAVTYLRTLAIARIVLENVPNLQSSWVTMGHKVGQIALRFGANDYGSLMMEENVVSAAGTTHRTTLGEIDRLIRDAGYVPRRRRQDYSFIEETAAA
;
A
#
# COMPACT_ATOMS: atom_id res chain seq x y z
N PHE A 1 7.76 -0.50 7.39
CA PHE A 1 8.21 0.62 6.55
C PHE A 1 7.19 0.88 5.45
N ILE A 2 7.06 2.13 5.01
CA ILE A 2 6.15 2.50 3.93
C ILE A 2 6.89 3.47 3.01
N CYS A 3 7.01 3.14 1.73
CA CYS A 3 7.49 4.07 0.70
C CYS A 3 6.34 5.01 0.34
N TRP A 4 6.39 6.25 0.81
CA TRP A 4 5.43 7.29 0.44
C TRP A 4 5.93 8.03 -0.80
N PRO A 5 5.29 7.85 -1.98
CA PRO A 5 5.61 8.65 -3.15
C PRO A 5 5.08 10.08 -2.97
N LEU A 6 5.83 11.07 -3.47
CA LEU A 6 5.41 12.47 -3.44
C LEU A 6 4.11 12.66 -4.24
N GLN A 7 3.15 13.37 -3.65
CA GLN A 7 1.97 13.90 -4.35
C GLN A 7 2.14 15.41 -4.50
N PRO A 8 2.63 15.90 -5.66
CA PRO A 8 2.83 17.34 -5.86
C PRO A 8 1.50 18.09 -5.93
N GLU A 9 0.43 17.42 -6.37
CA GLU A 9 -0.91 17.98 -6.34
C GLU A 9 -1.36 18.23 -4.89
N GLY A 10 -1.68 19.47 -4.55
CA GLY A 10 -2.05 19.85 -3.17
C GLY A 10 -0.88 20.08 -2.22
N THR A 11 0.37 20.08 -2.72
CA THR A 11 1.57 20.46 -1.95
C THR A 11 2.21 21.72 -2.55
N PRO A 12 1.83 22.95 -2.11
CA PRO A 12 2.20 24.20 -2.77
C PRO A 12 3.70 24.41 -2.96
N GLU A 13 4.52 24.06 -1.97
CA GLU A 13 5.97 24.22 -2.02
C GLU A 13 6.66 23.22 -2.97
N MET A 14 5.95 22.18 -3.41
CA MET A 14 6.46 21.12 -4.28
C MET A 14 5.57 20.90 -5.51
N SER A 15 4.72 21.87 -5.87
CA SER A 15 3.77 21.74 -6.98
C SER A 15 4.46 21.58 -8.33
N ASP A 16 5.70 22.08 -8.44
CA ASP A 16 6.50 22.05 -9.67
C ASP A 16 7.31 20.75 -9.82
N TYR A 17 7.24 19.84 -8.84
CA TYR A 17 7.95 18.57 -8.88
C TYR A 17 7.16 17.55 -9.69
N GLU A 18 7.87 16.69 -10.44
CA GLU A 18 7.23 15.59 -11.15
C GLU A 18 6.62 14.58 -10.17
N LYS A 19 5.38 14.18 -10.46
CA LYS A 19 4.70 13.12 -9.71
C LYS A 19 5.47 11.80 -9.86
N THR A 20 5.68 11.11 -8.74
CA THR A 20 6.38 9.83 -8.75
C THR A 20 5.60 8.80 -9.57
N ASP A 21 6.24 8.26 -10.62
CA ASP A 21 5.64 7.22 -11.45
C ASP A 21 5.66 5.83 -10.78
N ALA A 22 4.89 4.89 -11.35
CA ALA A 22 4.77 3.53 -10.82
C ALA A 22 6.08 2.73 -10.86
N VAL A 23 6.92 2.90 -11.90
CA VAL A 23 8.19 2.19 -12.04
C VAL A 23 9.19 2.67 -10.99
N THR A 24 9.28 3.98 -10.78
CA THR A 24 10.12 4.61 -9.77
C THR A 24 9.70 4.18 -8.37
N TYR A 25 8.40 4.15 -8.08
CA TYR A 25 7.87 3.64 -6.82
C TYR A 25 8.21 2.16 -6.60
N LEU A 26 7.92 1.28 -7.56
CA LEU A 26 8.13 -0.17 -7.43
C LEU A 26 9.62 -0.51 -7.29
N ARG A 27 10.50 0.19 -8.02
CA ARG A 27 11.96 0.05 -7.88
C ARG A 27 12.43 0.44 -6.49
N THR A 28 11.95 1.59 -5.99
CA THR A 28 12.29 2.07 -4.64
C THR A 28 11.84 1.09 -3.56
N LEU A 29 10.64 0.53 -3.69
CA LEU A 29 10.13 -0.50 -2.78
C LEU A 29 11.00 -1.77 -2.79
N ALA A 30 11.39 -2.24 -3.97
CA ALA A 30 12.25 -3.42 -4.11
C ALA A 30 13.64 -3.20 -3.48
N ILE A 31 14.23 -2.02 -3.70
CA ILE A 31 15.48 -1.64 -3.04
C ILE A 31 15.29 -1.60 -1.53
N ALA A 32 14.20 -1.02 -1.02
CA ALA A 32 13.91 -0.98 0.40
C ALA A 32 13.80 -2.39 1.01
N ARG A 33 13.20 -3.35 0.30
CA ARG A 33 13.13 -4.76 0.76
C ARG A 33 14.52 -5.39 0.88
N ILE A 34 15.45 -5.04 0.00
CA ILE A 34 16.82 -5.58 0.02
C ILE A 34 17.65 -4.91 1.13
N VAL A 35 17.56 -3.59 1.27
CA VAL A 35 18.40 -2.80 2.17
C VAL A 35 17.91 -2.82 3.62
N LEU A 36 16.59 -2.84 3.85
CA LEU A 36 15.99 -2.82 5.18
C LEU A 36 15.75 -4.23 5.73
N GLU A 37 16.82 -5.00 5.87
CA GLU A 37 16.76 -6.39 6.35
C GLU A 37 16.13 -6.53 7.74
N ASN A 38 16.25 -5.49 8.59
CA ASN A 38 15.71 -5.44 9.94
C ASN A 38 14.26 -4.93 10.02
N VAL A 39 13.62 -4.63 8.88
CA VAL A 39 12.22 -4.20 8.84
C VAL A 39 11.37 -5.30 8.18
N PRO A 40 10.65 -6.12 8.96
CA PRO A 40 9.95 -7.28 8.43
C PRO A 40 8.84 -6.88 7.46
N ASN A 41 8.11 -5.80 7.77
CA ASN A 41 6.88 -5.45 7.06
C ASN A 41 7.05 -4.17 6.23
N LEU A 42 6.78 -4.30 4.93
CA LEU A 42 6.73 -3.20 3.97
C LEU A 42 5.31 -3.08 3.44
N GLN A 43 4.71 -1.90 3.60
CA GLN A 43 3.34 -1.64 3.16
C GLN A 43 3.29 -1.18 1.71
N SER A 44 2.33 -1.70 0.96
CA SER A 44 1.92 -1.20 -0.35
C SER A 44 1.28 0.18 -0.22
N SER A 45 1.62 1.10 -1.13
CA SER A 45 1.13 2.47 -1.15
C SER A 45 -0.06 2.62 -2.10
N TRP A 46 -1.03 1.70 -2.02
CA TRP A 46 -2.18 1.67 -2.94
C TRP A 46 -3.08 2.90 -2.82
N VAL A 47 -3.11 3.57 -1.66
CA VAL A 47 -3.92 4.77 -1.44
C VAL A 47 -3.43 5.93 -2.29
N THR A 48 -2.13 5.94 -2.59
CA THR A 48 -1.47 6.98 -3.39
C THR A 48 -1.26 6.55 -4.83
N MET A 49 -0.90 5.28 -5.06
CA MET A 49 -0.54 4.75 -6.39
C MET A 49 -1.69 4.02 -7.10
N GLY A 50 -2.82 3.83 -6.42
CA GLY A 50 -3.97 3.07 -6.90
C GLY A 50 -3.80 1.56 -6.78
N HIS A 51 -4.94 0.85 -6.89
CA HIS A 51 -5.03 -0.60 -6.68
C HIS A 51 -4.17 -1.43 -7.61
N LYS A 52 -4.03 -1.04 -8.88
CA LYS A 52 -3.23 -1.79 -9.85
C LYS A 52 -1.76 -1.81 -9.46
N VAL A 53 -1.20 -0.64 -9.15
CA VAL A 53 0.21 -0.53 -8.71
C VAL A 53 0.36 -1.16 -7.32
N GLY A 54 -0.61 -0.95 -6.43
CA GLY A 54 -0.62 -1.54 -5.10
C GLY A 54 -0.61 -3.07 -5.10
N GLN A 55 -1.32 -3.69 -6.04
CA GLN A 55 -1.31 -5.14 -6.27
C GLN A 55 0.04 -5.62 -6.78
N ILE A 56 0.62 -4.93 -7.77
CA ILE A 56 1.95 -5.27 -8.31
C ILE A 56 3.02 -5.13 -7.23
N ALA A 57 2.90 -4.16 -6.31
CA ALA A 57 3.84 -3.94 -5.22
C ALA A 57 4.10 -5.17 -4.35
N LEU A 58 3.12 -6.09 -4.23
CA LEU A 58 3.30 -7.36 -3.52
C LEU A 58 4.41 -8.24 -4.13
N ARG A 59 4.62 -8.13 -5.45
CA ARG A 59 5.72 -8.80 -6.18
C ARG A 59 7.06 -8.05 -6.07
N PHE A 60 7.05 -6.83 -5.55
CA PHE A 60 8.23 -5.96 -5.43
C PHE A 60 8.66 -5.77 -3.96
N GLY A 61 8.23 -6.68 -3.07
CA GLY A 61 8.70 -6.73 -1.68
C GLY A 61 7.73 -6.21 -0.64
N ALA A 62 6.58 -5.66 -1.02
CA ALA A 62 5.51 -5.41 -0.05
C ALA A 62 4.91 -6.74 0.42
N ASN A 63 4.66 -6.85 1.72
CA ASN A 63 3.96 -7.98 2.33
C ASN A 63 2.75 -7.53 3.17
N ASP A 64 2.50 -6.22 3.21
CA ASP A 64 1.36 -5.62 3.86
C ASP A 64 0.58 -4.79 2.84
N TYR A 65 -0.67 -5.16 2.55
CA TYR A 65 -1.50 -4.41 1.61
C TYR A 65 -2.09 -3.15 2.26
N GLY A 66 -1.87 -2.92 3.56
CA GLY A 66 -2.42 -1.80 4.29
C GLY A 66 -3.84 -2.02 4.80
N SER A 67 -4.29 -1.13 5.67
CA SER A 67 -5.61 -1.20 6.31
C SER A 67 -6.72 -0.69 5.39
N LEU A 68 -7.94 -1.17 5.63
CA LEU A 68 -9.14 -0.54 5.10
C LEU A 68 -9.28 0.86 5.71
N MET A 69 -9.34 1.89 4.87
CA MET A 69 -9.60 3.25 5.32
C MET A 69 -11.12 3.46 5.42
N MET A 70 -11.61 3.61 6.66
CA MET A 70 -13.03 3.89 6.94
C MET A 70 -13.40 5.33 6.57
N GLU A 71 -12.46 6.25 6.80
CA GLU A 71 -12.52 7.65 6.41
C GLU A 71 -11.12 8.04 5.92
N GLU A 72 -11.03 8.62 4.74
CA GLU A 72 -9.76 9.06 4.14
C GLU A 72 -9.90 10.55 3.85
N ASN A 73 -9.23 11.36 4.67
CA ASN A 73 -9.27 12.81 4.60
C ASN A 73 -7.90 13.45 4.30
N VAL A 74 -6.83 12.65 4.17
CA VAL A 74 -5.44 13.15 4.08
C VAL A 74 -4.93 13.12 2.65
N VAL A 75 -5.08 12.00 1.94
CA VAL A 75 -4.68 11.83 0.54
C VAL A 75 -5.69 12.48 -0.40
N SER A 76 -6.97 12.52 0.00
CA SER A 76 -8.02 13.29 -0.68
C SER A 76 -7.73 14.80 -0.67
N ALA A 77 -7.08 15.33 0.38
CA ALA A 77 -6.62 16.72 0.40
C ALA A 77 -5.49 16.99 -0.62
N ALA A 78 -4.72 15.94 -0.97
CA ALA A 78 -3.73 15.94 -2.05
C ALA A 78 -4.32 15.51 -3.41
N GLY A 79 -5.66 15.55 -3.56
CA GLY A 79 -6.35 15.29 -4.83
C GLY A 79 -6.37 13.82 -5.29
N THR A 80 -5.93 12.88 -4.46
CA THR A 80 -5.94 11.45 -4.80
C THR A 80 -6.90 10.69 -3.89
N THR A 81 -7.89 10.02 -4.49
CA THR A 81 -8.91 9.28 -3.73
C THR A 81 -9.03 7.87 -4.26
N HIS A 82 -8.47 6.91 -3.53
CA HIS A 82 -8.70 5.49 -3.78
C HIS A 82 -9.47 4.90 -2.59
N ARG A 83 -10.67 4.38 -2.86
CA ARG A 83 -11.49 3.64 -1.90
C ARG A 83 -11.41 2.16 -2.21
N THR A 84 -11.66 1.34 -1.20
CA THR A 84 -11.73 -0.11 -1.36
C THR A 84 -12.65 -0.74 -0.35
N THR A 85 -12.93 -2.02 -0.53
CA THR A 85 -13.65 -2.88 0.42
C THR A 85 -12.74 -4.02 0.87
N LEU A 86 -13.08 -4.68 1.98
CA LEU A 86 -12.32 -5.87 2.42
C LEU A 86 -12.31 -6.97 1.34
N GLY A 87 -13.45 -7.19 0.66
CA GLY A 87 -13.55 -8.17 -0.41
C GLY A 87 -12.65 -7.84 -1.61
N GLU A 88 -12.48 -6.56 -1.93
CA GLU A 88 -11.55 -6.14 -2.98
C GLU A 88 -10.09 -6.34 -2.58
N ILE A 89 -9.70 -5.99 -1.35
CA ILE A 89 -8.35 -6.26 -0.84
C ILE A 89 -8.05 -7.76 -0.90
N ASP A 90 -8.96 -8.60 -0.40
CA ASP A 90 -8.80 -10.05 -0.43
C ASP A 90 -8.64 -10.57 -1.86
N ARG A 91 -9.48 -10.09 -2.80
CA ARG A 91 -9.38 -10.45 -4.21
C ARG A 91 -8.05 -10.02 -4.81
N LEU A 92 -7.62 -8.77 -4.59
CA LEU A 92 -6.37 -8.24 -5.15
C LEU A 92 -5.15 -9.02 -4.67
N ILE A 93 -5.10 -9.39 -3.38
CA ILE A 93 -4.02 -10.21 -2.82
C ILE A 93 -4.03 -11.62 -3.44
N ARG A 94 -5.20 -12.26 -3.57
CA ARG A 94 -5.35 -13.60 -4.17
C ARG A 94 -5.01 -13.62 -5.66
N ASP A 95 -5.48 -12.63 -6.41
CA ASP A 95 -5.19 -12.45 -7.84
C ASP A 95 -3.68 -12.21 -8.05
N ALA A 96 -3.01 -11.57 -7.08
CA ALA A 96 -1.56 -11.49 -7.01
C ALA A 96 -0.89 -12.78 -6.50
N GLY A 97 -1.59 -13.92 -6.42
CA GLY A 97 -1.03 -15.22 -6.03
C GLY A 97 -0.51 -15.31 -4.60
N TYR A 98 -1.04 -14.50 -3.67
CA TYR A 98 -0.72 -14.56 -2.24
C TYR A 98 -1.94 -14.98 -1.41
N VAL A 99 -1.70 -15.36 -0.15
CA VAL A 99 -2.76 -15.67 0.81
C VAL A 99 -3.05 -14.43 1.65
N PRO A 100 -4.26 -13.84 1.58
CA PRO A 100 -4.62 -12.71 2.42
C PRO A 100 -4.69 -13.14 3.89
N ARG A 101 -4.15 -12.31 4.78
CA ARG A 101 -4.21 -12.49 6.24
C ARG A 101 -4.56 -11.17 6.90
N ARG A 102 -5.54 -11.21 7.80
CA ARG A 102 -5.88 -10.06 8.65
C ARG A 102 -4.90 -9.99 9.81
N ARG A 103 -4.45 -8.77 10.11
CA ARG A 103 -3.47 -8.49 11.17
C ARG A 103 -3.96 -7.43 12.14
N ARG A 104 -3.43 -7.47 13.36
CA ARG A 104 -3.48 -6.36 14.31
C ARG A 104 -2.40 -5.32 13.98
N GLN A 105 -2.36 -4.25 14.75
CA GLN A 105 -1.38 -3.16 14.57
C GLN A 105 0.06 -3.61 14.83
N ASP A 106 0.25 -4.59 15.73
CA ASP A 106 1.53 -5.23 16.03
C ASP A 106 1.92 -6.35 15.04
N TYR A 107 1.17 -6.49 13.93
CA TYR A 107 1.31 -7.53 12.92
C TYR A 107 1.00 -8.97 13.37
N SER A 108 0.51 -9.18 14.60
CA SER A 108 -0.05 -10.48 14.97
C SER A 108 -1.28 -10.80 14.12
N PHE A 109 -1.43 -12.06 13.72
CA PHE A 109 -2.58 -12.47 12.92
C PHE A 109 -3.86 -12.52 13.75
N ILE A 110 -4.96 -12.11 13.14
CA ILE A 110 -6.29 -12.35 13.68
C ILE A 110 -6.68 -13.75 13.20
N GLU A 111 -6.93 -14.67 14.12
CA GLU A 111 -7.50 -15.97 13.78
C GLU A 111 -8.93 -15.75 13.27
N GLU A 112 -9.22 -16.23 12.06
CA GLU A 112 -10.59 -16.31 11.59
C GLU A 112 -11.26 -17.45 12.35
N THR A 113 -12.07 -17.11 13.35
CA THR A 113 -13.03 -18.05 13.90
C THR A 113 -13.91 -18.50 12.74
N ALA A 114 -13.91 -19.80 12.43
CA ALA A 114 -14.83 -20.36 11.46
C ALA A 114 -16.24 -19.87 11.82
N ALA A 115 -16.89 -19.16 10.90
CA ALA A 115 -18.27 -18.75 11.09
C ALA A 115 -19.11 -20.00 11.35
N ALA A 116 -19.75 -20.05 12.51
CA ALA A 116 -20.71 -21.08 12.88
C ALA A 116 -22.00 -20.95 12.05
#